data_AF-A0A2U1F432-F1
#
_entry.id   AF-A0A2U1F432-F1
#
_cell.length_a   1.000
_cell.length_b   1.000
_cell.length_c   1.000
_cell.angle_alpha   90.00
_cell.angle_beta   90.00
_cell.angle_gamma   90.00
#
_symmetry.space_group_name_H-M   'P 1'
#
loop_
_entity.id
_entity.type
_entity.pdbx_description
1 polymer ?
#
loop_
_entity_poly.entity_id
_entity_poly.type
_entity_poly.pdbx_seq_one_letter_code
_entity_poly.pdbx_strand_id
1 'polypeptide(L)'
;MKGGPVVIGVSIEGHDEGAVRWAAAEARALGVHLRLVHGVVVPRGGFPGQSMIGVDPRQGLLALGRRELQAMREEALRTVPDLPVEDEVVESEPVALLRAHAPTSSLIVVGSDGFGSFGERVLRGIARGLAGHVGVPVVVVPRHCDAEVRDRAGGRAPVVVGDDGTAGARGAVRFAARRAADRRAPLVIVRAGPDARLLPEEAPSLGTDRPPAVHVVVAEERADRVLADQARDAELVVLGVGEHGVLHARHRTRPDLVRKATCPVVIAPPDLPVEAPTERARAGAAGQGA
;
A
#
# COMPACT_ATOMS: atom_id res chain seq x y z
N MET A 1 -9.67 3.38 9.99
CA MET A 1 -9.73 2.93 8.60
C MET A 1 -10.99 2.11 8.44
N LYS A 2 -11.73 2.27 7.34
CA LYS A 2 -12.92 1.46 7.03
C LYS A 2 -12.65 -0.02 7.33
N GLY A 3 -13.59 -0.74 7.96
CA GLY A 3 -13.42 -2.16 8.33
C GLY A 3 -13.52 -3.16 7.17
N GLY A 4 -13.11 -2.76 5.96
CA GLY A 4 -13.13 -3.60 4.75
C GLY A 4 -11.95 -4.57 4.64
N PRO A 5 -11.85 -5.38 3.57
CA PRO A 5 -10.67 -6.19 3.35
C PRO A 5 -9.42 -5.37 3.02
N VAL A 6 -8.27 -5.98 3.25
CA VAL A 6 -7.07 -5.70 2.45
C VAL A 6 -7.24 -6.40 1.10
N VAL A 7 -7.16 -5.66 0.01
CA VAL A 7 -7.28 -6.20 -1.35
C VAL A 7 -5.91 -6.22 -2.00
N ILE A 8 -5.47 -7.35 -2.55
CA ILE A 8 -4.23 -7.47 -3.32
C ILE A 8 -4.52 -7.86 -4.76
N GLY A 9 -3.97 -7.10 -5.71
CA GLY A 9 -3.93 -7.49 -7.11
C GLY A 9 -2.81 -8.48 -7.37
N VAL A 10 -3.13 -9.64 -7.94
CA VAL A 10 -2.19 -10.71 -8.26
C VAL A 10 -1.99 -10.82 -9.77
N SER A 11 -0.77 -11.08 -10.19
CA SER A 11 -0.38 -11.30 -11.58
C SER A 11 -0.04 -12.76 -11.87
N ILE A 12 -0.42 -13.22 -13.05
CA ILE A 12 -0.07 -14.56 -13.58
C ILE A 12 1.36 -14.63 -14.12
N GLU A 13 2.08 -13.50 -14.19
CA GLU A 13 3.51 -13.48 -14.55
C GLU A 13 4.41 -13.97 -13.41
N GLY A 14 3.85 -14.20 -12.22
CA GLY A 14 4.52 -14.67 -11.01
C GLY A 14 5.23 -13.54 -10.23
N HIS A 15 5.85 -13.91 -9.10
CA HIS A 15 6.64 -13.04 -8.21
C HIS A 15 5.87 -12.15 -7.22
N ASP A 16 4.60 -12.44 -6.96
CA ASP A 16 3.79 -11.71 -5.97
C ASP A 16 3.85 -12.29 -4.55
N GLU A 17 4.64 -13.34 -4.30
CA GLU A 17 4.68 -14.03 -3.00
C GLU A 17 5.02 -13.05 -1.87
N GLY A 18 6.04 -12.22 -2.05
CA GLY A 18 6.42 -11.21 -1.05
C GLY A 18 5.31 -10.18 -0.78
N ALA A 19 4.60 -9.75 -1.83
CA ALA A 19 3.48 -8.84 -1.71
C ALA A 19 2.28 -9.48 -1.01
N VAL A 20 2.00 -10.76 -1.29
CA VAL A 20 0.95 -11.55 -0.64
C VAL A 20 1.27 -11.81 0.82
N ARG A 21 2.51 -12.19 1.15
CA ARG A 21 2.98 -12.30 2.55
C ARG A 21 2.76 -10.99 3.30
N TRP A 22 3.16 -9.87 2.69
CA TRP A 22 2.99 -8.55 3.28
C TRP A 22 1.52 -8.20 3.48
N ALA A 23 0.67 -8.40 2.46
CA ALA A 23 -0.76 -8.12 2.52
C ALA A 23 -1.48 -9.00 3.56
N ALA A 24 -1.11 -10.27 3.70
CA ALA A 24 -1.65 -11.17 4.70
C ALA A 24 -1.30 -10.73 6.12
N ALA A 25 -0.03 -10.39 6.37
CA ALA A 25 0.42 -9.88 7.65
C ALA A 25 -0.29 -8.56 8.01
N GLU A 26 -0.49 -7.70 7.02
CA GLU A 26 -1.18 -6.43 7.17
C GLU A 26 -2.68 -6.63 7.44
N ALA A 27 -3.36 -7.54 6.73
CA ALA A 27 -4.75 -7.89 6.99
C ALA A 27 -4.96 -8.38 8.42
N ARG A 28 -4.06 -9.23 8.93
CA ARG A 28 -4.08 -9.68 10.32
C ARG A 28 -3.86 -8.55 11.32
N ALA A 29 -2.90 -7.65 11.05
CA ALA A 29 -2.65 -6.49 11.91
C ALA A 29 -3.87 -5.57 12.00
N LEU A 30 -4.62 -5.43 10.90
CA LEU A 30 -5.87 -4.65 10.85
C LEU A 30 -7.09 -5.41 11.40
N GLY A 31 -6.99 -6.72 11.60
CA GLY A 31 -8.10 -7.57 12.03
C GLY A 31 -9.20 -7.70 10.97
N VAL A 32 -8.84 -7.71 9.69
CA VAL A 32 -9.74 -7.85 8.54
C VAL A 32 -9.35 -9.04 7.68
N HIS A 33 -10.21 -9.43 6.74
CA HIS A 33 -9.92 -10.50 5.78
C HIS A 33 -9.03 -10.00 4.63
N LEU A 34 -8.35 -10.94 3.97
CA LEU A 34 -7.59 -10.69 2.75
C LEU A 34 -8.42 -11.09 1.54
N ARG A 35 -8.47 -10.25 0.50
CA ARG A 35 -9.07 -10.58 -0.78
C ARG A 35 -8.03 -10.48 -1.90
N LEU A 36 -7.82 -11.59 -2.60
CA LEU A 36 -6.93 -11.65 -3.76
C LEU A 36 -7.77 -11.45 -5.03
N VAL A 37 -7.33 -10.57 -5.91
CA VAL A 37 -8.07 -10.29 -7.15
C VAL A 37 -7.15 -10.38 -8.35
N HIS A 38 -7.64 -11.01 -9.42
CA HIS A 38 -6.94 -11.11 -10.70
C HIS A 38 -7.85 -10.67 -11.85
N GLY A 39 -7.37 -9.71 -12.64
CA GLY A 39 -8.06 -9.18 -13.81
C GLY A 39 -7.55 -9.84 -15.08
N VAL A 40 -8.42 -10.52 -15.82
CA VAL A 40 -8.11 -11.13 -17.11
C VAL A 40 -8.52 -10.19 -18.24
N VAL A 41 -7.55 -9.76 -19.03
CA VAL A 41 -7.80 -8.94 -20.23
C VAL A 41 -8.04 -9.87 -21.42
N VAL A 42 -9.28 -9.92 -21.89
CA VAL A 42 -9.67 -10.65 -23.11
C VAL A 42 -9.69 -9.67 -24.29
N PRO A 43 -8.89 -9.87 -25.35
CA PRO A 43 -8.86 -8.96 -26.49
C PRO A 43 -10.24 -8.77 -27.14
N ARG A 44 -10.63 -7.51 -27.39
CA ARG A 44 -11.83 -7.19 -28.16
C ARG A 44 -11.62 -7.59 -29.62
N GLY A 45 -12.43 -8.51 -30.13
CA GLY A 45 -12.33 -9.05 -31.50
C GLY A 45 -12.16 -10.57 -31.59
N GLY A 46 -12.08 -11.26 -30.44
CA GLY A 46 -11.73 -12.68 -30.41
C GLY A 46 -10.23 -12.90 -30.58
N PHE A 47 -9.76 -14.11 -30.29
CA PHE A 47 -8.38 -14.47 -30.60
C PHE A 47 -8.22 -14.66 -32.12
N PRO A 48 -7.13 -14.16 -32.74
CA PRO A 48 -6.84 -14.48 -34.13
C PRO A 48 -6.68 -16.00 -34.27
N GLY A 49 -7.56 -16.61 -35.04
CA GLY A 49 -7.72 -18.06 -35.11
C GLY A 49 -8.71 -18.55 -34.05
N GLN A 50 -9.94 -18.85 -34.47
CA GLN A 50 -10.70 -19.89 -33.78
C GLN A 50 -9.76 -21.10 -33.70
N SER A 51 -9.45 -21.56 -32.48
CA SER A 51 -8.71 -22.79 -32.30
C SER A 51 -9.41 -23.86 -33.14
N MET A 52 -8.70 -24.51 -34.08
CA MET A 52 -9.25 -25.63 -34.85
C MET A 52 -9.66 -26.81 -33.94
N ILE A 53 -9.40 -26.70 -32.63
CA ILE A 53 -9.64 -27.70 -31.59
C ILE A 53 -10.86 -27.30 -30.70
N GLY A 54 -11.58 -26.21 -31.00
CA GLY A 54 -12.77 -25.80 -30.24
C GLY A 54 -12.50 -25.32 -28.81
N VAL A 55 -11.24 -25.04 -28.46
CA VAL A 55 -10.85 -24.53 -27.14
C VAL A 55 -11.06 -23.02 -27.10
N ASP A 56 -11.88 -22.55 -26.17
CA ASP A 56 -12.09 -21.13 -25.89
C ASP A 56 -10.88 -20.57 -25.11
N PRO A 57 -10.02 -19.72 -25.72
CA PRO A 57 -8.83 -19.18 -25.05
C PRO A 57 -9.17 -18.36 -23.81
N ARG A 58 -10.40 -17.82 -23.73
CA ARG A 58 -10.95 -17.14 -22.54
C ARG A 58 -10.94 -18.06 -21.33
N GLN A 59 -11.43 -19.29 -21.50
CA GLN A 59 -11.45 -20.29 -20.42
C GLN A 59 -10.04 -20.66 -19.97
N GLY A 60 -9.09 -20.74 -20.91
CA GLY A 60 -7.68 -20.98 -20.60
C GLY A 60 -7.07 -19.89 -19.72
N LEU A 61 -7.29 -18.61 -20.07
CA LEU A 61 -6.81 -17.47 -19.29
C LEU A 61 -7.46 -17.40 -17.89
N LEU A 62 -8.78 -17.61 -17.80
CA LEU A 62 -9.48 -17.67 -16.52
C LEU A 62 -8.97 -18.83 -15.65
N ALA A 63 -8.70 -19.99 -16.24
CA ALA A 63 -8.18 -21.15 -15.53
C ALA A 63 -6.75 -20.89 -15.02
N LEU A 64 -5.91 -20.21 -15.81
CA LEU A 64 -4.57 -19.79 -15.39
C LEU A 64 -4.64 -18.82 -14.21
N GLY A 65 -5.49 -17.79 -14.30
CA GLY A 65 -5.71 -16.84 -13.21
C GLY A 65 -6.17 -17.52 -11.90
N ARG A 66 -7.07 -18.51 -12.00
CA ARG A 66 -7.52 -19.27 -10.80
C ARG A 66 -6.42 -20.11 -10.18
N ARG A 67 -5.56 -20.74 -11.00
CA ARG A 67 -4.41 -21.51 -10.51
C ARG A 67 -3.43 -20.60 -9.77
N GLU A 68 -3.17 -19.41 -10.31
CA GLU A 68 -2.31 -18.43 -9.67
C GLU A 68 -2.89 -17.93 -8.34
N LEU A 69 -4.17 -17.56 -8.31
CA LEU A 69 -4.83 -17.14 -7.07
C LEU A 69 -4.82 -18.24 -6.01
N GLN A 70 -4.99 -19.51 -6.40
CA GLN A 70 -4.90 -20.64 -5.48
C GLN A 70 -3.48 -20.77 -4.88
N ALA A 71 -2.43 -20.63 -5.70
CA ALA A 71 -1.05 -20.64 -5.21
C ALA A 71 -0.78 -19.48 -4.23
N MET A 72 -1.25 -18.28 -4.54
CA MET A 72 -1.11 -17.12 -3.66
C MET A 72 -1.95 -17.24 -2.39
N ARG A 73 -3.14 -17.86 -2.46
CA ARG A 73 -3.94 -18.18 -1.28
C ARG A 73 -3.18 -19.11 -0.33
N GLU A 74 -2.49 -20.11 -0.86
CA GLU A 74 -1.64 -21.02 -0.07
C GLU A 74 -0.44 -20.29 0.55
N GLU A 75 0.20 -19.36 -0.16
CA GLU A 75 1.25 -18.48 0.39
C GLU A 75 0.72 -17.60 1.54
N ALA A 76 -0.46 -17.00 1.37
CA ALA A 76 -1.10 -16.20 2.41
C ALA A 76 -1.38 -17.03 3.68
N LEU A 77 -1.92 -18.24 3.51
CA LEU A 77 -2.21 -19.15 4.63
C LEU A 77 -0.95 -19.75 5.26
N ARG A 78 0.14 -19.96 4.50
CA ARG A 78 1.44 -20.31 5.08
C ARG A 78 1.98 -19.19 5.97
N THR A 79 1.74 -17.94 5.59
CA THR A 79 2.17 -16.76 6.35
C THR A 79 1.30 -16.52 7.57
N VAL A 80 -0.02 -16.67 7.40
CA VAL A 80 -1.02 -16.45 8.45
C VAL A 80 -2.09 -17.55 8.36
N PRO A 81 -1.93 -18.67 9.10
CA PRO A 81 -2.78 -19.85 8.96
C PRO A 81 -4.29 -19.63 9.13
N ASP A 82 -4.69 -18.74 10.05
CA ASP A 82 -6.10 -18.50 10.39
C ASP A 82 -6.70 -17.27 9.70
N LEU A 83 -6.03 -16.72 8.67
CA LEU A 83 -6.53 -15.55 7.97
C LEU A 83 -7.74 -15.94 7.11
N PRO A 84 -8.88 -15.23 7.22
CA PRO A 84 -9.95 -15.39 6.24
C PRO A 84 -9.46 -14.85 4.89
N VAL A 85 -9.40 -15.73 3.89
CA VAL A 85 -8.91 -15.42 2.54
C VAL A 85 -9.98 -15.71 1.51
N GLU A 86 -10.33 -14.68 0.75
CA GLU A 86 -11.20 -14.72 -0.43
C GLU A 86 -10.40 -14.48 -1.70
N ASP A 87 -10.83 -15.05 -2.82
CA ASP A 87 -10.19 -14.86 -4.12
C ASP A 87 -11.23 -14.67 -5.24
N GLU A 88 -10.87 -13.84 -6.23
CA GLU A 88 -11.77 -13.47 -7.33
C GLU A 88 -10.99 -13.30 -8.65
N VAL A 89 -11.40 -14.04 -9.68
CA VAL A 89 -10.89 -13.88 -11.06
C VAL A 89 -12.01 -13.30 -11.92
N VAL A 90 -11.78 -12.10 -12.47
CA VAL A 90 -12.78 -11.36 -13.25
C VAL A 90 -12.19 -10.89 -14.56
N GLU A 91 -13.02 -10.85 -15.59
CA GLU A 91 -12.67 -10.22 -16.87
C GLU A 91 -12.70 -8.71 -16.74
N SER A 92 -11.54 -8.14 -16.47
CA SER A 92 -11.41 -6.73 -16.23
C SER A 92 -9.96 -6.32 -16.44
N GLU A 93 -9.77 -5.07 -16.86
CA GLU A 93 -8.47 -4.43 -16.78
C GLU A 93 -8.04 -4.32 -15.31
N PRO A 94 -6.82 -4.74 -14.93
CA PRO A 94 -6.39 -4.78 -13.52
C PRO A 94 -6.60 -3.48 -12.74
N VAL A 95 -6.32 -2.33 -13.37
CA VAL A 95 -6.54 -1.00 -12.75
C VAL A 95 -8.02 -0.73 -12.50
N ALA A 96 -8.90 -1.12 -13.43
CA ALA A 96 -10.34 -0.95 -13.28
C ALA A 96 -10.89 -1.87 -12.19
N LEU A 97 -10.39 -3.10 -12.10
CA LEU A 97 -10.73 -4.05 -11.04
C LEU A 97 -10.36 -3.51 -9.65
N LEU A 98 -9.11 -3.08 -9.45
CA LEU A 98 -8.67 -2.51 -8.17
C LEU A 98 -9.48 -1.26 -7.79
N ARG A 99 -9.80 -0.40 -8.78
CA ARG A 99 -10.65 0.78 -8.56
C ARG A 99 -12.07 0.39 -8.12
N ALA A 100 -12.63 -0.69 -8.65
CA ALA A 100 -13.96 -1.17 -8.29
C ALA A 100 -14.02 -1.69 -6.84
N HIS A 101 -12.94 -2.30 -6.34
CA HIS A 101 -12.88 -2.75 -4.94
C HIS A 101 -12.62 -1.63 -3.93
N ALA A 102 -11.89 -0.58 -4.34
CA ALA A 102 -11.43 0.49 -3.46
C ALA A 102 -12.47 1.07 -2.48
N PRO A 103 -13.74 1.34 -2.85
CA PRO A 103 -14.72 1.92 -1.94
C PRO A 103 -15.01 1.07 -0.71
N THR A 104 -14.87 -0.25 -0.85
CA THR A 104 -15.16 -1.28 0.16
C THR A 104 -13.92 -1.79 0.89
N SER A 105 -12.71 -1.38 0.48
CA SER A 105 -11.45 -1.86 1.05
C SER A 105 -10.93 -0.96 2.18
N SER A 106 -10.14 -1.55 3.08
CA SER A 106 -9.28 -0.78 4.02
C SER A 106 -7.97 -0.34 3.38
N LEU A 107 -7.45 -1.16 2.45
CA LEU A 107 -6.13 -1.03 1.86
C LEU A 107 -6.11 -1.75 0.52
N ILE A 108 -5.43 -1.18 -0.48
CA ILE A 108 -5.09 -1.88 -1.72
C ILE A 108 -3.59 -2.16 -1.74
N VAL A 109 -3.19 -3.36 -2.13
CA VAL A 109 -1.80 -3.80 -2.23
C VAL A 109 -1.50 -4.25 -3.66
N VAL A 110 -0.32 -3.91 -4.14
CA VAL A 110 0.22 -4.32 -5.44
C VAL A 110 1.70 -4.67 -5.28
N GLY A 111 2.18 -5.75 -5.91
CA GLY A 111 3.61 -6.05 -6.00
C GLY A 111 4.33 -5.09 -6.97
N SER A 112 5.65 -4.95 -6.85
CA SER A 112 6.46 -4.17 -7.81
C SER A 112 6.76 -4.94 -9.09
N ASP A 113 6.89 -6.27 -8.99
CA ASP A 113 7.46 -7.13 -10.04
C ASP A 113 6.43 -8.09 -10.66
N GLY A 114 5.29 -8.35 -10.00
CA GLY A 114 4.08 -8.91 -10.64
C GLY A 114 3.56 -8.04 -11.78
N PHE A 115 4.23 -6.93 -12.06
CA PHE A 115 3.96 -6.11 -13.20
C PHE A 115 5.26 -5.80 -13.94
N GLY A 116 5.59 -6.54 -15.01
CA GLY A 116 6.68 -6.16 -15.93
C GLY A 116 6.49 -4.76 -16.57
N SER A 117 6.29 -4.67 -17.88
CA SER A 117 5.90 -3.39 -18.52
C SER A 117 4.56 -2.80 -18.00
N PHE A 118 3.84 -3.58 -17.19
CA PHE A 118 2.62 -3.19 -16.51
C PHE A 118 2.88 -2.43 -15.20
N GLY A 119 4.04 -2.57 -14.55
CA GLY A 119 4.28 -2.01 -13.20
C GLY A 119 4.53 -0.55 -13.30
N GLU A 120 5.20 -0.16 -14.37
CA GLU A 120 5.27 1.21 -14.81
C GLU A 120 3.90 1.79 -15.16
N ARG A 121 2.96 1.02 -15.74
CA ARG A 121 1.63 1.52 -16.13
C ARG A 121 0.64 1.56 -14.97
N VAL A 122 0.76 0.65 -14.00
CA VAL A 122 -0.01 0.65 -12.75
C VAL A 122 0.61 1.60 -11.74
N LEU A 123 1.93 1.79 -11.66
CA LEU A 123 2.52 2.92 -10.93
C LEU A 123 2.18 4.27 -11.58
N ARG A 124 2.22 4.37 -12.92
CA ARG A 124 1.82 5.58 -13.66
C ARG A 124 0.31 5.79 -13.65
N GLY A 125 -0.49 4.72 -13.58
CA GLY A 125 -1.94 4.71 -13.47
C GLY A 125 -2.44 4.83 -12.04
N ILE A 126 -1.65 4.44 -11.04
CA ILE A 126 -1.84 4.72 -9.63
C ILE A 126 -1.49 6.18 -9.39
N ALA A 127 -0.34 6.65 -9.87
CA ALA A 127 0.06 8.06 -9.80
C ALA A 127 -0.87 9.01 -10.60
N ARG A 128 -1.60 8.54 -11.62
CA ARG A 128 -2.55 9.36 -12.41
C ARG A 128 -4.04 9.08 -12.14
N GLY A 129 -4.42 7.93 -11.59
CA GLY A 129 -5.79 7.41 -11.70
C GLY A 129 -6.32 6.60 -10.50
N LEU A 130 -5.48 5.95 -9.68
CA LEU A 130 -5.89 5.39 -8.38
C LEU A 130 -5.61 6.38 -7.24
N ALA A 131 -4.37 6.81 -7.01
CA ALA A 131 -4.00 7.68 -5.89
C ALA A 131 -4.79 9.00 -5.84
N GLY A 132 -5.16 9.56 -7.00
CA GLY A 132 -5.98 10.78 -7.09
C GLY A 132 -7.50 10.56 -7.09
N HIS A 133 -7.99 9.32 -7.14
CA HIS A 133 -9.43 9.03 -7.31
C HIS A 133 -9.97 7.88 -6.45
N VAL A 134 -9.11 7.14 -5.73
CA VAL A 134 -9.56 6.16 -4.74
C VAL A 134 -9.30 6.70 -3.35
N GLY A 135 -10.37 6.79 -2.55
CA GLY A 135 -10.32 7.23 -1.15
C GLY A 135 -9.78 6.16 -0.20
N VAL A 136 -8.89 5.28 -0.67
CA VAL A 136 -8.26 4.20 0.11
C VAL A 136 -6.73 4.24 -0.09
N PRO A 137 -5.91 3.96 0.93
CA PRO A 137 -4.46 3.90 0.75
C PRO A 137 -4.07 2.76 -0.20
N VAL A 138 -3.06 3.01 -1.02
CA VAL A 138 -2.49 2.03 -1.95
C VAL A 138 -1.06 1.75 -1.55
N VAL A 139 -0.68 0.47 -1.44
CA VAL A 139 0.66 0.02 -1.06
C VAL A 139 1.32 -0.68 -2.22
N VAL A 140 2.53 -0.26 -2.53
CA VAL A 140 3.42 -0.92 -3.49
C VAL A 140 4.47 -1.68 -2.70
N VAL A 141 4.55 -2.99 -2.88
CA VAL A 141 5.49 -3.86 -2.18
C VAL A 141 6.63 -4.26 -3.14
N PRO A 142 7.89 -3.86 -2.86
CA PRO A 142 9.04 -4.29 -3.66
C PRO A 142 9.25 -5.81 -3.61
N ARG A 143 9.71 -6.42 -4.71
CA ARG A 143 10.01 -7.87 -4.77
C ARG A 143 10.97 -8.36 -3.69
N HIS A 144 11.99 -7.57 -3.40
CA HIS A 144 13.02 -7.91 -2.41
C HIS A 144 12.60 -7.53 -0.98
N CYS A 145 11.35 -7.10 -0.79
CA CYS A 145 10.78 -6.89 0.53
C CYS A 145 10.28 -8.24 1.06
N ASP A 146 11.19 -9.05 1.60
CA ASP A 146 10.80 -10.23 2.35
C ASP A 146 10.27 -9.82 3.73
N ALA A 147 9.15 -10.42 4.14
CA ALA A 147 8.60 -10.26 5.49
C ALA A 147 9.63 -10.64 6.58
N GLU A 148 10.60 -11.51 6.25
CA GLU A 148 11.73 -11.88 7.11
C GLU A 148 12.73 -10.73 7.36
N VAL A 149 12.80 -9.72 6.48
CA VAL A 149 13.63 -8.52 6.69
C VAL A 149 13.11 -7.70 7.88
N ARG A 150 11.80 -7.77 8.19
CA ARG A 150 11.21 -7.14 9.40
C ARG A 150 11.79 -7.72 10.69
N ASP A 151 12.19 -9.00 10.68
CA ASP A 151 12.75 -9.68 11.85
C ASP A 151 14.23 -9.35 12.03
N ARG A 152 14.97 -9.15 10.92
CA ARG A 152 16.41 -8.77 10.98
C ARG A 152 16.67 -7.38 11.58
N ALA A 153 15.72 -6.46 11.48
CA ALA A 153 15.82 -5.12 12.08
C ALA A 153 15.34 -5.05 13.54
N GLY A 154 15.00 -6.19 14.16
CA GLY A 154 14.55 -6.26 15.55
C GLY A 154 13.29 -5.43 15.84
N GLY A 155 12.43 -5.22 14.84
CA GLY A 155 11.17 -4.48 14.98
C GLY A 155 11.30 -2.99 15.31
N ARG A 156 12.44 -2.36 14.97
CA ARG A 156 12.72 -0.94 15.29
C ARG A 156 12.96 -0.03 14.08
N ALA A 157 12.88 -0.58 12.86
CA ALA A 157 12.98 0.23 11.65
C ALA A 157 11.86 1.28 11.62
N PRO A 158 12.16 2.55 11.27
CA PRO A 158 11.17 3.62 11.33
C PRO A 158 10.11 3.50 10.22
N VAL A 159 8.93 4.06 10.50
CA VAL A 159 8.00 4.50 9.46
C VAL A 159 8.44 5.90 9.03
N VAL A 160 8.70 6.08 7.75
CA VAL A 160 9.10 7.36 7.15
C VAL A 160 7.92 7.98 6.42
N VAL A 161 7.69 9.28 6.56
CA VAL A 161 6.65 10.01 5.83
C VAL A 161 7.18 11.30 5.22
N GLY A 162 6.80 11.58 3.99
CA GLY A 162 7.04 12.88 3.36
C GLY A 162 5.98 13.91 3.77
N ASP A 163 6.44 15.08 4.23
CA ASP A 163 5.60 16.23 4.56
C ASP A 163 6.01 17.45 3.75
N ASP A 164 5.11 17.91 2.89
CA ASP A 164 5.25 19.15 2.11
C ASP A 164 4.34 20.29 2.65
N GLY A 165 3.70 20.09 3.80
CA GLY A 165 2.78 21.06 4.41
C GLY A 165 1.38 21.13 3.79
N THR A 166 1.11 20.38 2.72
CA THR A 166 -0.21 20.35 2.07
C THR A 166 -1.25 19.55 2.88
N ALA A 167 -2.54 19.70 2.53
CA ALA A 167 -3.60 18.88 3.14
C ALA A 167 -3.37 17.38 2.91
N GLY A 168 -2.89 17.00 1.71
CA GLY A 168 -2.52 15.64 1.36
C GLY A 168 -1.39 15.08 2.24
N ALA A 169 -0.35 15.88 2.48
CA ALA A 169 0.73 15.51 3.41
C ALA A 169 0.23 15.36 4.84
N ARG A 170 -0.68 16.22 5.32
CA ARG A 170 -1.26 16.07 6.67
C ARG A 170 -2.01 14.74 6.84
N GLY A 171 -2.75 14.29 5.82
CA GLY A 171 -3.40 12.97 5.81
C GLY A 171 -2.38 11.83 5.87
N ALA A 172 -1.31 11.94 5.07
CA ALA A 172 -0.21 10.97 5.07
C ALA A 172 0.52 10.90 6.41
N VAL A 173 0.81 12.04 7.07
CA VAL A 173 1.47 12.06 8.37
C VAL A 173 0.62 11.40 9.45
N ARG A 174 -0.70 11.67 9.49
CA ARG A 174 -1.59 10.97 10.42
C ARG A 174 -1.64 9.46 10.16
N PHE A 175 -1.73 9.06 8.90
CA PHE A 175 -1.67 7.64 8.53
C PHE A 175 -0.35 7.00 8.99
N ALA A 176 0.78 7.64 8.71
CA ALA A 176 2.09 7.17 9.11
C ALA A 176 2.24 7.08 10.64
N ALA A 177 1.76 8.07 11.38
CA ALA A 177 1.77 8.07 12.85
C ALA A 177 0.97 6.91 13.43
N ARG A 178 -0.22 6.63 12.88
CA ARG A 178 -1.02 5.47 13.26
C ARG A 178 -0.27 4.17 13.03
N ARG A 179 0.33 4.01 11.85
CA ARG A 179 1.09 2.80 11.50
C ARG A 179 2.33 2.62 12.36
N ALA A 180 3.04 3.70 12.66
CA ALA A 180 4.17 3.70 13.57
C ALA A 180 3.74 3.30 15.00
N ALA A 181 2.61 3.82 15.48
CA ALA A 181 2.06 3.46 16.80
C ALA A 181 1.63 1.99 16.86
N ASP A 182 0.86 1.51 15.88
CA ASP A 182 0.38 0.12 15.81
C ASP A 182 1.55 -0.88 15.75
N ARG A 183 2.66 -0.50 15.08
CA ARG A 183 3.87 -1.33 14.96
C ARG A 183 4.91 -1.10 16.06
N ARG A 184 4.67 -0.13 16.95
CA ARG A 184 5.65 0.34 17.95
C ARG A 184 7.00 0.73 17.33
N ALA A 185 6.95 1.35 16.15
CA ALA A 185 8.12 1.82 15.41
C ALA A 185 8.29 3.34 15.54
N PRO A 186 9.53 3.87 15.49
CA PRO A 186 9.75 5.32 15.40
C PRO A 186 9.09 5.91 14.15
N LEU A 187 8.60 7.16 14.26
CA LEU A 187 8.11 7.93 13.11
C LEU A 187 9.18 8.95 12.69
N VAL A 188 9.53 8.96 11.41
CA VAL A 188 10.41 9.96 10.81
C VAL A 188 9.61 10.79 9.80
N ILE A 189 9.50 12.09 10.04
CA ILE A 189 8.81 13.04 9.17
C ILE A 189 9.86 13.81 8.38
N VAL A 190 9.82 13.70 7.05
CA VAL A 190 10.78 14.32 6.15
C VAL A 190 10.14 15.49 5.43
N ARG A 191 10.62 16.70 5.71
CA ARG A 191 10.30 17.92 4.96
C ARG A 191 11.53 18.37 4.19
N ALA A 192 11.45 18.32 2.87
CA ALA A 192 12.61 18.62 2.03
C ALA A 192 12.24 19.43 0.78
N GLY A 193 13.09 20.38 0.43
CA GLY A 193 12.91 21.27 -0.71
C GLY A 193 13.63 22.60 -0.54
N PRO A 194 13.62 23.45 -1.57
CA PRO A 194 14.13 24.82 -1.45
C PRO A 194 13.37 25.53 -0.33
N ASP A 195 14.09 26.21 0.57
CA ASP A 195 13.54 26.92 1.72
C ASP A 195 12.75 26.04 2.72
N ALA A 196 13.04 24.73 2.75
CA ALA A 196 12.41 23.81 3.68
C ALA A 196 12.64 24.26 5.12
N ARG A 197 11.55 24.62 5.79
CA ARG A 197 11.50 24.97 7.20
C ARG A 197 10.28 24.32 7.84
N LEU A 198 10.37 24.05 9.14
CA LEU A 198 9.24 23.64 9.95
C LEU A 198 9.15 24.61 11.12
N LEU A 199 8.22 25.55 11.05
CA LEU A 199 7.93 26.43 12.18
C LEU A 199 7.12 25.66 13.23
N PRO A 200 7.23 25.97 14.53
CA PRO A 200 6.51 25.25 15.59
C PRO A 200 5.00 25.14 15.37
N GLU A 201 4.38 26.19 14.83
CA GLU A 201 2.96 26.27 14.47
C GLU A 201 2.59 25.42 13.24
N GLU A 202 3.58 25.07 12.41
CA GLU A 202 3.42 24.20 11.25
C GLU A 202 3.69 22.72 11.59
N ALA A 203 4.02 22.42 12.85
CA ALA A 203 4.27 21.05 13.29
C ALA A 203 3.06 20.15 12.95
N PRO A 204 3.27 19.04 12.23
CA PRO A 204 2.15 18.25 11.75
C PRO A 204 1.44 17.58 12.92
N SER A 205 0.11 17.71 12.96
CA SER A 205 -0.71 17.03 13.95
C SER A 205 -0.72 15.52 13.71
N LEU A 206 -0.30 14.76 14.72
CA LEU A 206 -0.32 13.30 14.71
C LEU A 206 -1.67 12.72 15.17
N GLY A 207 -2.63 13.57 15.55
CA GLY A 207 -3.89 13.14 16.14
C GLY A 207 -3.69 12.56 17.55
N THR A 208 -4.36 11.44 17.84
CA THR A 208 -4.30 10.76 19.14
C THR A 208 -3.24 9.65 19.19
N ASP A 209 -2.64 9.33 18.04
CA ASP A 209 -1.65 8.26 17.92
C ASP A 209 -0.32 8.68 18.56
N ARG A 210 0.30 7.74 19.27
CA ARG A 210 1.52 7.96 20.05
C ARG A 210 2.60 6.97 19.61
N PRO A 211 3.31 7.23 18.50
CA PRO A 211 4.51 6.47 18.19
C PRO A 211 5.56 6.63 19.31
N PRO A 212 6.42 5.62 19.55
CA PRO A 212 7.41 5.63 20.63
C PRO A 212 8.45 6.76 20.51
N ALA A 213 8.74 7.20 19.29
CA ALA A 213 9.62 8.33 19.01
C ALA A 213 9.15 9.04 17.74
N VAL A 214 9.35 10.36 17.68
CA VAL A 214 9.09 11.19 16.51
C VAL A 214 10.33 12.00 16.20
N HIS A 215 10.84 11.84 14.98
CA HIS A 215 11.97 12.59 14.46
C HIS A 215 11.52 13.40 13.26
N VAL A 216 11.90 14.68 13.22
CA VAL A 216 11.64 15.55 12.07
C VAL A 216 12.97 15.82 11.39
N VAL A 217 13.04 15.51 10.10
CA VAL A 217 14.17 15.81 9.22
C VAL A 217 13.74 16.94 8.30
N VAL A 218 14.39 18.10 8.45
CA VAL A 218 14.21 19.26 7.57
C VAL A 218 15.48 19.42 6.75
N ALA A 219 15.37 19.46 5.43
CA ALA A 219 16.54 19.53 4.54
C ALA A 219 16.28 20.43 3.34
N GLU A 220 17.20 21.36 3.07
CA GLU A 220 17.22 22.19 1.85
C GLU A 220 17.71 21.42 0.61
N GLU A 221 17.48 20.12 0.58
CA GLU A 221 17.84 19.23 -0.51
C GLU A 221 16.59 18.77 -1.28
N ARG A 222 16.80 18.03 -2.35
CA ARG A 222 15.69 17.47 -3.10
C ARG A 222 14.99 16.38 -2.28
N ALA A 223 13.68 16.49 -2.13
CA ALA A 223 12.86 15.55 -1.37
C ALA A 223 13.02 14.09 -1.80
N ASP A 224 13.20 13.82 -3.11
CA ASP A 224 13.42 12.47 -3.61
C ASP A 224 14.69 11.81 -3.07
N ARG A 225 15.76 12.58 -2.86
CA ARG A 225 17.03 12.09 -2.29
C ARG A 225 16.91 11.84 -0.80
N VAL A 226 16.40 12.84 -0.07
CA VAL A 226 16.27 12.75 1.40
C VAL A 226 15.34 11.60 1.79
N LEU A 227 14.19 11.47 1.09
CA LEU A 227 13.29 10.34 1.29
C LEU A 227 13.94 9.01 0.94
N ALA A 228 14.68 8.92 -0.17
CA ALA A 228 15.37 7.68 -0.55
C ALA A 228 16.43 7.26 0.47
N ASP A 229 17.15 8.22 1.06
CA ASP A 229 18.15 7.94 2.08
C ASP A 229 17.51 7.46 3.39
N GLN A 230 16.44 8.14 3.85
CA GLN A 230 15.68 7.70 5.01
C GLN A 230 14.96 6.35 4.79
N ALA A 231 14.55 6.05 3.55
CA ALA A 231 13.85 4.82 3.21
C ALA A 231 14.72 3.56 3.31
N ARG A 232 16.05 3.67 3.25
CA ARG A 232 16.96 2.51 3.25
C ARG A 232 16.80 1.64 4.49
N ASP A 233 16.60 2.29 5.64
CA ASP A 233 16.46 1.64 6.95
C ASP A 233 15.00 1.59 7.41
N ALA A 234 14.06 2.07 6.59
CA ALA A 234 12.65 2.15 6.93
C ALA A 234 11.93 0.83 6.75
N GLU A 235 10.96 0.53 7.62
CA GLU A 235 10.04 -0.59 7.41
C GLU A 235 8.88 -0.24 6.48
N LEU A 236 8.57 1.06 6.35
CA LEU A 236 7.46 1.58 5.56
C LEU A 236 7.74 3.03 5.19
N VAL A 237 7.53 3.39 3.93
CA VAL A 237 7.50 4.79 3.50
C VAL A 237 6.06 5.19 3.18
N VAL A 238 5.64 6.37 3.63
CA VAL A 238 4.31 6.93 3.37
C VAL A 238 4.44 8.25 2.62
N LEU A 239 3.67 8.38 1.55
CA LEU A 239 3.62 9.57 0.70
C LEU A 239 2.18 10.04 0.58
N GLY A 240 1.95 11.34 0.75
CA GLY A 240 0.66 11.95 0.47
C GLY A 240 0.42 12.18 -1.02
N VAL A 241 -0.84 12.31 -1.39
CA VAL A 241 -1.25 12.78 -2.73
C VAL A 241 -1.53 14.27 -2.64
N GLY A 242 -0.75 15.10 -3.33
CA GLY A 242 -0.96 16.54 -3.38
C GLY A 242 -2.25 16.94 -4.11
N GLU A 243 -2.75 18.16 -3.87
CA GLU A 243 -4.00 18.70 -4.45
C GLU A 243 -4.03 18.77 -5.98
N HIS A 244 -2.89 18.57 -6.65
CA HIS A 244 -2.74 18.60 -8.11
C HIS A 244 -2.30 17.25 -8.69
N GLY A 245 -2.54 16.15 -7.96
CA GLY A 245 -1.95 14.85 -8.25
C GLY A 245 -0.43 14.87 -8.07
N VAL A 246 0.22 13.72 -8.28
CA VAL A 246 1.66 13.49 -8.02
C VAL A 246 2.59 14.33 -8.95
N LEU A 247 2.06 15.33 -9.68
CA LEU A 247 2.69 15.94 -10.86
C LEU A 247 2.52 17.48 -10.97
N HIS A 248 2.93 18.23 -9.95
CA HIS A 248 3.31 19.65 -10.14
C HIS A 248 4.80 19.93 -9.88
N ALA A 249 5.33 20.86 -10.67
CA ALA A 249 6.71 20.90 -11.15
C ALA A 249 7.80 21.35 -10.16
N ARG A 250 7.49 21.53 -8.87
CA ARG A 250 8.45 22.05 -7.86
C ARG A 250 8.93 21.01 -6.84
N HIS A 251 8.18 19.94 -6.58
CA HIS A 251 8.51 18.93 -5.56
C HIS A 251 8.32 17.50 -6.09
N ARG A 252 9.16 17.09 -7.05
CA ARG A 252 9.05 15.76 -7.66
C ARG A 252 9.56 14.68 -6.70
N THR A 253 8.66 13.96 -6.04
CA THR A 253 8.91 12.56 -5.69
C THR A 253 8.63 11.73 -6.94
N ARG A 254 9.67 11.45 -7.72
CA ARG A 254 9.50 10.69 -8.99
C ARG A 254 9.02 9.26 -8.70
N PRO A 255 8.40 8.57 -9.69
CA PRO A 255 8.23 7.11 -9.67
C PRO A 255 9.53 6.34 -9.36
N ASP A 256 10.69 6.98 -9.55
CA ASP A 256 12.01 6.48 -9.17
C ASP A 256 12.14 6.13 -7.69
N LEU A 257 11.45 6.84 -6.77
CA LEU A 257 11.49 6.48 -5.34
C LEU A 257 10.81 5.14 -5.12
N VAL A 258 9.62 4.93 -5.69
CA VAL A 258 8.90 3.66 -5.58
C VAL A 258 9.68 2.52 -6.24
N ARG A 259 10.39 2.80 -7.34
CA ARG A 259 11.23 1.81 -8.03
C ARG A 259 12.48 1.43 -7.24
N LYS A 260 13.05 2.37 -6.48
CA LYS A 260 14.30 2.17 -5.72
C LYS A 260 14.03 1.83 -4.25
N ALA A 261 12.79 1.90 -3.80
CA ALA A 261 12.42 1.60 -2.44
C ALA A 261 12.74 0.14 -2.15
N THR A 262 13.45 -0.07 -1.04
CA THR A 262 13.77 -1.39 -0.49
C THR A 262 12.71 -1.89 0.48
N CYS A 263 11.72 -1.06 0.77
CA CYS A 263 10.62 -1.30 1.67
C CYS A 263 9.29 -0.88 1.01
N PRO A 264 8.14 -1.31 1.57
CA PRO A 264 6.83 -1.00 1.03
C PRO A 264 6.57 0.51 1.05
N VAL A 265 5.94 1.00 -0.01
CA VAL A 265 5.59 2.41 -0.15
C VAL A 265 4.08 2.56 -0.17
N VAL A 266 3.54 3.33 0.77
CA VAL A 266 2.13 3.68 0.86
C VAL A 266 1.89 5.03 0.22
N ILE A 267 0.88 5.09 -0.63
CA ILE A 267 0.34 6.32 -1.18
C ILE A 267 -0.99 6.57 -0.48
N ALA A 268 -1.01 7.58 0.39
CA ALA A 268 -2.14 7.92 1.24
C ALA A 268 -3.00 9.02 0.59
N PRO A 269 -4.32 8.80 0.42
CA PRO A 269 -5.20 9.83 -0.11
C PRO A 269 -5.37 10.99 0.90
N PRO A 270 -5.71 12.20 0.41
CA PRO A 270 -5.76 13.41 1.24
C PRO A 270 -6.84 13.35 2.33
N ASP A 271 -7.98 12.71 2.02
CA ASP A 271 -9.18 12.69 2.87
C ASP A 271 -9.31 11.40 3.68
N LEU A 272 -8.19 10.81 4.12
CA LEU A 272 -8.27 9.65 5.01
C LEU A 272 -9.04 10.03 6.29
N PRO A 273 -10.19 9.39 6.56
CA PRO A 273 -11.01 9.76 7.70
C PRO A 273 -10.23 9.53 8.99
N VAL A 274 -10.21 10.55 9.84
CA VAL A 274 -9.74 10.43 11.22
C VAL A 274 -10.82 9.66 11.96
N GLU A 275 -10.64 8.35 12.12
CA GLU A 275 -11.54 7.60 12.98
C GLU A 275 -11.33 8.04 14.43
N ALA A 276 -12.43 8.39 15.09
CA ALA A 276 -12.46 8.57 16.54
C ALA A 276 -12.01 7.25 17.22
N PRO A 277 -11.39 7.31 18.41
CA PRO A 277 -10.94 6.12 19.12
C PRO A 277 -12.08 5.12 19.25
N THR A 278 -11.96 3.97 18.59
CA THR A 278 -12.95 2.90 18.65
C THR A 278 -12.99 2.35 20.08
N GLU A 279 -14.20 2.03 20.55
CA GLU A 279 -14.55 1.51 21.89
C GLU A 279 -13.82 0.23 22.36
N ARG A 280 -12.80 -0.24 21.62
CA ARG A 280 -11.92 -1.36 22.02
C ARG A 280 -11.22 -1.11 23.37
N ALA A 281 -11.12 0.13 23.83
CA ALA A 281 -10.59 0.47 25.15
C ALA A 281 -11.59 0.31 26.32
N ARG A 282 -12.91 0.20 26.08
CA ARG A 282 -13.91 0.09 27.17
C ARG A 282 -14.24 -1.35 27.56
N ALA A 283 -14.07 -2.31 26.66
CA ALA A 283 -14.35 -3.72 26.95
C ALA A 283 -13.31 -4.37 27.90
N GLY A 284 -12.13 -3.77 28.09
CA GLY A 284 -11.08 -4.28 28.98
C GLY A 284 -11.20 -3.84 30.45
N ALA A 285 -12.07 -2.87 30.77
CA ALA A 285 -12.16 -2.29 32.13
C ALA A 285 -13.42 -2.72 32.90
N ALA A 286 -14.36 -3.45 32.28
CA ALA A 286 -15.60 -3.90 32.92
C ALA A 286 -15.56 -5.36 33.43
N GLY A 287 -14.41 -6.04 33.35
CA GLY A 287 -14.27 -7.46 33.70
C GLY A 287 -13.51 -7.78 35.00
N GLN A 288 -13.12 -6.77 35.79
CA GLN A 288 -12.50 -6.98 37.10
C GLN A 288 -13.36 -6.28 38.16
N GLY A 289 -14.37 -6.98 38.65
CA GLY A 289 -15.27 -6.46 39.68
C GLY A 289 -16.59 -7.22 39.77
N ALA A 290 -16.52 -8.51 40.04
CA ALA A 290 -17.59 -9.29 40.68
C ALA A 290 -16.98 -10.53 41.33
#